data_AF-A0A0N4U632-F1
#
_entry.id   AF-A0A0N4U632-F1
#
_cell.length_a   1.000
_cell.length_b   1.000
_cell.length_c   1.000
_cell.angle_alpha   90.00
_cell.angle_beta   90.00
_cell.angle_gamma   90.00
#
_symmetry.space_group_name_H-M   'P 1'
#
loop_
_entity.id
_entity.type
_entity.pdbx_description
1 polymer ?
#
loop_
_entity_poly.entity_id
_entity_poly.type
_entity_poly.pdbx_seq_one_letter_code
_entity_poly.pdbx_strand_id
1 'polypeptide(L)'
;MCMSPKYCTSDVQCRVFEHCFLNKCVRDTRACPGSTCPAGMVCVNGQCLPDPLIATPRPGAGDFSYFNPSSFIYHMSLQGRSSYNFFTASAECRRLGGTVTSIGSMAEMTYVNGLVGAAAYWIGYHRTGFSSNWEDGSPVVFTNYRRGQPDGCCGGAGCTLVNYRGNMGEWDDAGCHIIWRIPTYVVCKRPLS
;
A
#
# COMPACT_ATOMS: atom_id res chain seq x y z
N MET A 1 2.73 11.84 -12.91
CA MET A 1 4.08 11.76 -12.31
C MET A 1 4.16 12.82 -11.23
N CYS A 2 4.15 12.46 -9.94
CA CYS A 2 4.35 13.45 -8.88
C CYS A 2 5.84 13.81 -8.87
N MET A 3 6.19 14.96 -9.44
CA MET A 3 7.55 15.50 -9.33
C MET A 3 7.76 15.95 -7.88
N SER A 4 8.84 15.50 -7.25
CA SER A 4 9.22 15.98 -5.92
C SER A 4 9.50 17.49 -5.99
N PRO A 5 9.08 18.29 -4.98
CA PRO A 5 9.51 19.67 -4.88
C PRO A 5 11.04 19.74 -4.92
N LYS A 6 11.60 20.58 -5.81
CA LYS A 6 13.06 20.72 -5.93
C LYS A 6 13.72 21.23 -4.64
N TYR A 7 12.94 21.87 -3.76
CA TYR A 7 13.43 22.51 -2.54
C TYR A 7 12.60 22.13 -1.33
N CYS A 8 13.27 22.05 -0.18
CA CYS A 8 12.67 21.70 1.11
C CYS A 8 13.38 22.46 2.24
N THR A 9 12.72 22.57 3.39
CA THR A 9 13.30 22.99 4.68
C THR A 9 13.19 21.88 5.73
N SER A 10 12.42 20.83 5.46
CA SER A 10 12.24 19.65 6.32
C SER A 10 11.77 18.44 5.51
N ASP A 11 11.93 17.24 6.06
CA ASP A 11 11.60 15.97 5.39
C ASP A 11 10.14 15.88 4.96
N VAL A 12 9.21 16.56 5.64
CA VAL A 12 7.77 16.51 5.31
C VAL A 12 7.42 17.14 3.96
N GLN A 13 8.32 17.92 3.38
CA GLN A 13 8.17 18.49 2.04
C GLN A 13 8.68 17.56 0.94
N CYS A 14 9.44 16.54 1.32
CA CYS A 14 9.98 15.57 0.40
C CYS A 14 9.02 14.40 0.22
N ARG A 15 9.23 13.69 -0.89
CA ARG A 15 8.56 12.43 -1.17
C ARG A 15 9.03 11.40 -0.13
N VAL A 16 8.17 10.63 0.55
CA VAL A 16 8.45 9.19 0.83
C VAL A 16 9.88 8.74 1.10
N PHE A 17 10.51 8.34 0.01
CA PHE A 17 11.85 7.77 -0.07
C PHE A 17 12.93 8.83 -0.28
N GLU A 18 12.68 10.05 0.17
CA GLU A 18 13.55 11.19 0.10
C GLU A 18 13.56 11.88 1.46
N HIS A 19 14.68 12.51 1.78
CA HIS A 19 14.80 13.37 2.94
C HIS A 19 15.35 14.72 2.50
N CYS A 20 15.15 15.73 3.34
CA CYS A 20 15.65 17.05 3.07
C CYS A 20 17.13 17.13 3.42
N PHE A 21 17.97 17.33 2.41
CA PHE A 21 19.40 17.49 2.57
C PHE A 21 19.86 18.72 1.80
N LEU A 22 20.48 19.68 2.51
CA LEU A 22 20.96 20.95 1.94
C LEU A 22 19.89 21.64 1.06
N ASN A 23 18.68 21.80 1.61
CA ASN A 23 17.52 22.41 0.97
C ASN A 23 17.02 21.70 -0.29
N LYS A 24 17.39 20.45 -0.53
CA LYS A 24 16.91 19.64 -1.66
C LYS A 24 16.38 18.30 -1.18
N CYS A 25 15.30 17.85 -1.79
CA CYS A 25 14.84 16.49 -1.59
C CYS A 25 15.75 15.53 -2.37
N VAL A 26 16.43 14.66 -1.63
CA VAL A 26 17.35 13.65 -2.18
C VAL A 26 16.90 12.27 -1.74
N ARG A 27 17.12 11.25 -2.60
CA ARG A 27 16.79 9.86 -2.29
C ARG A 27 17.39 9.45 -0.94
N ASP A 28 16.56 8.97 -0.04
CA ASP A 28 16.99 8.44 1.24
C ASP A 28 17.46 7.00 1.06
N THR A 29 18.77 6.83 0.96
CA THR A 29 19.44 5.53 0.83
C THR A 29 20.22 5.16 2.09
N ARG A 30 20.08 5.92 3.18
CA ARG A 30 20.92 5.80 4.39
C ARG A 30 20.80 4.44 5.08
N ALA A 31 19.63 3.80 4.98
CA ALA A 31 19.40 2.47 5.55
C ALA A 31 19.90 1.31 4.67
N CYS A 32 20.32 1.57 3.43
CA CYS A 32 20.68 0.52 2.48
C CYS A 32 22.18 0.21 2.46
N PRO A 33 22.57 -1.02 2.07
CA PRO A 33 23.97 -1.41 1.91
C PRO A 33 24.72 -0.41 1.01
N GLY A 34 25.85 0.11 1.50
CA GLY A 34 26.65 1.09 0.77
C GLY A 34 26.00 2.46 0.60
N SER A 35 24.90 2.74 1.31
CA SER A 35 24.14 4.00 1.19
C SER A 35 23.70 4.32 -0.24
N THR A 36 23.43 3.30 -1.06
CA THR A 36 23.05 3.48 -2.47
C THR A 36 22.01 2.46 -2.93
N CYS A 37 21.22 2.83 -3.93
CA CYS A 37 20.36 1.93 -4.67
C CYS A 37 20.45 2.25 -6.17
N PRO A 38 20.31 1.24 -7.06
CA PRO A 38 20.28 1.46 -8.51
C PRO A 38 19.27 2.52 -8.96
N ALA A 39 19.46 3.04 -10.18
CA ALA A 39 18.49 3.96 -10.79
C ALA A 39 17.11 3.29 -10.89
N GLY A 40 16.07 4.02 -10.51
CA GLY A 40 14.70 3.52 -10.49
C GLY A 40 14.33 2.64 -9.29
N MET A 41 15.17 2.59 -8.25
CA MET A 41 14.87 1.89 -6.99
C MET A 41 14.76 2.85 -5.80
N VAL A 42 14.23 2.39 -4.67
CA VAL A 42 14.18 3.12 -3.40
C VAL A 42 14.65 2.22 -2.27
N CYS A 43 15.21 2.82 -1.22
CA CYS A 43 15.66 2.07 -0.06
C CYS A 43 14.51 1.88 0.92
N VAL A 44 14.20 0.62 1.24
CA VAL A 44 13.14 0.31 2.19
C VAL A 44 13.63 -0.80 3.12
N ASN A 45 13.75 -0.48 4.40
CA ASN A 45 14.23 -1.39 5.45
C ASN A 45 15.53 -2.16 5.07
N GLY A 46 16.51 -1.45 4.51
CA GLY A 46 17.79 -2.04 4.09
C GLY A 46 17.79 -2.81 2.78
N GLN A 47 16.71 -2.78 2.02
CA GLN A 47 16.61 -3.43 0.71
C GLN A 47 16.31 -2.40 -0.39
N CYS A 48 16.95 -2.56 -1.55
CA CYS A 48 16.64 -1.76 -2.74
C CYS A 48 15.50 -2.42 -3.51
N LEU A 49 14.38 -1.71 -3.64
CA LEU A 49 13.17 -2.19 -4.32
C LEU A 49 12.78 -1.23 -5.45
N PRO A 50 12.08 -1.68 -6.50
CA PRO A 50 11.60 -0.79 -7.56
C PRO A 50 10.86 0.42 -6.99
N ASP A 51 11.17 1.63 -7.47
CA ASP A 51 10.51 2.86 -7.02
C ASP A 51 9.02 2.77 -7.38
N PRO A 52 8.12 2.63 -6.39
CA PRO A 52 6.69 2.45 -6.65
C PRO A 52 6.04 3.69 -7.27
N LEU A 53 6.74 4.82 -7.32
CA LEU A 53 6.28 6.06 -7.94
C LEU A 53 6.71 6.23 -9.38
N ILE A 54 7.59 5.35 -9.88
CA ILE A 54 7.81 5.22 -11.31
C ILE A 54 6.57 4.52 -11.86
N ALA A 55 5.86 5.22 -12.75
CA ALA A 55 4.68 4.68 -13.40
C ALA A 55 5.06 3.39 -14.15
N THR A 56 4.71 2.23 -13.57
CA THR A 56 4.68 0.97 -14.30
C THR A 56 3.45 0.98 -15.21
N PRO A 57 3.50 0.27 -16.36
CA PRO A 57 2.31 0.01 -17.14
C PRO A 57 1.27 -0.67 -16.24
N ARG A 58 0.19 0.05 -15.92
CA ARG A 58 -0.90 -0.49 -15.13
C ARG A 58 -1.53 -1.63 -15.93
N PRO A 59 -1.70 -2.85 -15.39
CA PRO A 59 -2.65 -3.79 -15.96
C PRO A 59 -4.01 -3.11 -16.07
N GLY A 60 -4.76 -3.36 -17.15
CA GLY A 60 -6.10 -2.79 -17.31
C GLY A 60 -6.93 -3.02 -16.04
N ALA A 61 -7.70 -2.02 -15.61
CA ALA A 61 -8.61 -2.20 -14.48
C ALA A 61 -9.59 -3.34 -14.81
N GLY A 62 -9.44 -4.49 -14.16
CA GLY A 62 -10.22 -5.71 -14.44
C GLY A 62 -9.38 -6.94 -14.80
N ASP A 63 -8.10 -6.77 -15.14
CA ASP A 63 -7.23 -7.91 -15.44
C ASP A 63 -6.58 -8.46 -14.17
N PHE A 64 -6.72 -9.76 -13.98
CA PHE A 64 -6.01 -10.51 -12.95
C PHE A 64 -4.51 -10.51 -13.25
N SER A 65 -3.69 -10.10 -12.28
CA SER A 65 -2.24 -10.01 -12.42
C SER A 65 -1.53 -10.94 -11.44
N TYR A 66 -0.52 -11.65 -11.93
CA TYR A 66 0.23 -12.65 -11.16
C TYR A 66 1.49 -12.05 -10.54
N PHE A 67 1.69 -12.27 -9.25
CA PHE A 67 2.94 -11.94 -8.56
C PHE A 67 3.79 -13.20 -8.36
N ASN A 68 4.88 -13.33 -9.12
CA ASN A 68 5.87 -14.39 -8.91
C ASN A 68 6.84 -13.91 -7.79
N PRO A 69 7.14 -14.69 -6.73
CA PRO A 69 6.94 -16.13 -6.59
C PRO A 69 5.71 -16.58 -5.79
N SER A 70 4.71 -15.72 -5.53
CA SER A 70 3.75 -15.97 -4.45
C SER A 70 2.64 -16.98 -4.75
N SER A 71 2.52 -17.51 -5.97
CA SER A 71 1.40 -18.40 -6.36
C SER A 71 0.01 -17.80 -6.10
N PHE A 72 -0.09 -16.46 -6.06
CA PHE A 72 -1.34 -15.74 -5.90
C PHE A 72 -1.63 -14.85 -7.10
N ILE A 73 -2.92 -14.63 -7.32
CA ILE A 73 -3.44 -13.73 -8.33
C ILE A 73 -4.08 -12.53 -7.63
N TYR A 74 -3.81 -11.34 -8.13
CA TYR A 74 -4.32 -10.08 -7.60
C TYR A 74 -5.30 -9.46 -8.60
N HIS A 75 -6.39 -8.90 -8.09
CA HIS A 75 -7.38 -8.19 -8.88
C HIS A 75 -7.78 -6.89 -8.21
N MET A 76 -7.55 -5.78 -8.92
CA MET A 76 -8.00 -4.46 -8.49
C MET A 76 -9.46 -4.26 -8.91
N SER A 77 -10.35 -3.99 -7.95
CA SER A 77 -11.76 -3.71 -8.27
C SER A 77 -12.16 -2.25 -7.99
N LEU A 78 -12.87 -1.67 -8.95
CA LEU A 78 -13.88 -0.61 -8.80
C LEU A 78 -15.24 -1.06 -9.35
N GLN A 79 -15.36 -2.31 -9.81
CA GLN A 79 -16.52 -2.69 -10.62
C GLN A 79 -17.80 -2.58 -9.78
N GLY A 80 -18.71 -1.73 -10.25
CA GLY A 80 -20.02 -1.48 -9.65
C GLY A 80 -20.08 -0.39 -8.58
N ARG A 81 -18.96 0.23 -8.15
CA ARG A 81 -18.97 1.31 -7.14
C ARG A 81 -17.92 2.39 -7.41
N SER A 82 -18.24 3.64 -7.05
CA SER A 82 -17.26 4.74 -7.11
C SER A 82 -16.19 4.67 -6.01
N SER A 83 -16.53 4.06 -4.87
CA SER A 83 -15.65 3.85 -3.71
C SER A 83 -16.14 2.70 -2.83
N TYR A 84 -15.21 2.04 -2.13
CA TYR A 84 -15.51 1.06 -1.08
C TYR A 84 -15.21 1.60 0.32
N ASN A 85 -16.03 1.20 1.30
CA ASN A 85 -15.58 1.04 2.68
C ASN A 85 -15.04 -0.40 2.86
N PHE A 86 -14.41 -0.72 3.99
CA PHE A 86 -13.74 -2.01 4.16
C PHE A 86 -14.70 -3.21 4.00
N PHE A 87 -15.90 -3.16 4.61
CA PHE A 87 -16.83 -4.29 4.53
C PHE A 87 -17.32 -4.57 3.11
N THR A 88 -17.56 -3.52 2.34
CA THR A 88 -18.02 -3.65 0.96
C THR A 88 -16.90 -4.05 0.01
N ALA A 89 -15.66 -3.65 0.31
CA ALA A 89 -14.45 -4.15 -0.32
C ALA A 89 -14.26 -5.67 -0.06
N SER A 90 -14.41 -6.10 1.19
CA SER A 90 -14.34 -7.52 1.56
C SER A 90 -15.42 -8.35 0.89
N ALA A 91 -16.67 -7.88 0.87
CA ALA A 91 -17.76 -8.56 0.17
C ALA A 91 -17.47 -8.72 -1.35
N GLU A 92 -16.88 -7.69 -1.97
CA GLU A 92 -16.49 -7.76 -3.38
C GLU A 92 -15.38 -8.78 -3.63
N CYS A 93 -14.35 -8.83 -2.79
CA CYS A 93 -13.31 -9.84 -2.94
C CYS A 93 -13.82 -11.26 -2.74
N ARG A 94 -14.75 -11.47 -1.80
CA ARG A 94 -15.42 -12.77 -1.62
C ARG A 94 -16.25 -13.17 -2.84
N ARG A 95 -16.97 -12.22 -3.45
CA ARG A 95 -17.71 -12.44 -4.71
C ARG A 95 -16.77 -12.87 -5.85
N LEU A 96 -15.54 -12.36 -5.85
CA LEU A 96 -14.49 -12.71 -6.81
C LEU A 96 -13.70 -13.98 -6.44
N GLY A 97 -14.12 -14.72 -5.41
CA GLY A 97 -13.48 -15.98 -5.00
C GLY A 97 -12.15 -15.79 -4.25
N GLY A 98 -11.97 -14.66 -3.59
CA GLY A 98 -10.78 -14.34 -2.81
C GLY A 98 -11.08 -13.54 -1.55
N THR A 99 -10.04 -12.90 -1.01
CA THR A 99 -10.10 -12.03 0.17
C THR A 99 -9.48 -10.68 -0.15
N VAL A 100 -9.69 -9.69 0.72
CA VAL A 100 -8.91 -8.44 0.63
C VAL A 100 -7.44 -8.78 0.86
N THR A 101 -6.55 -8.26 0.01
CA THR A 101 -5.16 -8.72 -0.08
C THR A 101 -4.43 -8.70 1.26
N SER A 102 -3.77 -9.81 1.60
CA SER A 102 -2.69 -9.85 2.58
C SER A 102 -1.38 -9.35 1.97
N ILE A 103 -0.45 -8.89 2.81
CA ILE A 103 0.87 -8.41 2.39
C ILE A 103 1.94 -8.94 3.35
N GLY A 104 2.78 -9.85 2.88
CA GLY A 104 3.83 -10.50 3.66
C GLY A 104 5.23 -9.93 3.46
N SER A 105 5.42 -9.00 2.53
CA SER A 105 6.74 -8.40 2.25
C SER A 105 6.64 -7.04 1.59
N MET A 106 7.73 -6.27 1.62
CA MET A 106 7.81 -5.00 0.91
C MET A 106 7.79 -5.18 -0.62
N ALA A 107 8.28 -6.30 -1.15
CA ALA A 107 8.19 -6.61 -2.58
C ALA A 107 6.73 -6.81 -3.01
N GLU A 108 5.95 -7.55 -2.22
CA GLU A 108 4.50 -7.71 -2.44
C GLU A 108 3.76 -6.37 -2.28
N MET A 109 4.13 -5.58 -1.26
CA MET A 109 3.59 -4.23 -1.06
C MET A 109 3.79 -3.36 -2.31
N THR A 110 5.01 -3.34 -2.85
CA THR A 110 5.40 -2.58 -4.03
C THR A 110 4.59 -3.02 -5.25
N TYR A 111 4.43 -4.33 -5.43
CA TYR A 111 3.64 -4.89 -6.52
C TYR A 111 2.15 -4.48 -6.42
N VAL A 112 1.52 -4.73 -5.28
CA VAL A 112 0.11 -4.38 -5.02
C VAL A 112 -0.12 -2.88 -5.20
N ASN A 113 0.78 -2.05 -4.65
CA ASN A 113 0.71 -0.60 -4.79
C ASN A 113 0.86 -0.17 -6.26
N GLY A 114 1.71 -0.84 -7.03
CA GLY A 114 1.87 -0.61 -8.47
C GLY A 114 0.60 -0.90 -9.27
N LEU A 115 -0.21 -1.89 -8.87
CA LEU A 115 -1.50 -2.15 -9.49
C LEU A 115 -2.43 -0.93 -9.33
N VAL A 116 -2.55 -0.42 -8.10
CA VAL A 116 -3.47 0.67 -7.77
C VAL A 116 -2.91 2.04 -8.18
N GLY A 117 -1.60 2.17 -8.29
CA GLY A 117 -0.92 3.46 -8.49
C GLY A 117 -1.07 4.36 -7.27
N ALA A 118 -1.39 5.64 -7.50
CA ALA A 118 -1.44 6.64 -6.42
C ALA A 118 -2.76 6.71 -5.63
N ALA A 119 -3.73 5.85 -5.93
CA ALA A 119 -5.03 5.90 -5.26
C ALA A 119 -5.00 5.18 -3.90
N ALA A 120 -5.94 5.54 -3.03
CA ALA A 120 -6.15 4.87 -1.76
C ALA A 120 -6.88 3.54 -1.94
N TYR A 121 -6.53 2.54 -1.14
CA TYR A 121 -7.15 1.22 -1.23
C TYR A 121 -7.12 0.45 0.09
N TRP A 122 -8.07 -0.47 0.24
CA TRP A 122 -8.15 -1.36 1.39
C TRP A 122 -7.25 -2.59 1.23
N ILE A 123 -6.62 -3.00 2.33
CA ILE A 123 -5.93 -4.28 2.50
C ILE A 123 -6.58 -5.08 3.62
N GLY A 124 -6.39 -6.40 3.62
CA GLY A 124 -7.08 -7.31 4.53
C GLY A 124 -6.58 -7.31 5.96
N TYR A 125 -5.77 -6.31 6.37
CA TYR A 125 -5.28 -6.20 7.73
C TYR A 125 -6.30 -5.47 8.58
N HIS A 126 -6.77 -6.11 9.64
CA HIS A 126 -7.77 -5.53 10.52
C HIS A 126 -7.68 -6.08 11.95
N ARG A 127 -8.26 -5.35 12.90
CA ARG A 127 -8.33 -5.73 14.31
C ARG A 127 -9.52 -6.67 14.55
N THR A 128 -9.24 -7.86 15.06
CA THR A 128 -10.21 -8.86 15.50
C THR A 128 -10.01 -9.13 17.00
N GLY A 129 -10.94 -8.64 17.83
CA GLY A 129 -10.78 -8.69 19.28
C GLY A 129 -9.58 -7.85 19.74
N PHE A 130 -8.61 -8.49 20.39
CA PHE A 130 -7.41 -7.84 20.94
C PHE A 130 -6.18 -7.88 20.00
N SER A 131 -6.26 -8.57 18.86
CA SER A 131 -5.16 -8.70 17.92
C SER A 131 -5.53 -8.19 16.53
N SER A 132 -4.51 -7.80 15.75
CA SER A 132 -4.67 -7.49 14.33
C SER A 132 -4.20 -8.67 13.48
N ASN A 133 -5.01 -9.07 12.51
CA ASN A 133 -4.77 -10.25 11.68
C ASN A 133 -5.12 -9.95 10.21
N TRP A 134 -4.61 -10.80 9.32
CA TRP A 134 -5.04 -10.80 7.92
C TRP A 134 -6.37 -11.56 7.77
N GLU A 135 -7.29 -11.04 6.95
CA GLU A 135 -8.59 -11.67 6.68
C GLU A 135 -8.45 -13.09 6.11
N ASP A 136 -7.36 -13.38 5.38
CA ASP A 136 -7.08 -14.70 4.81
C ASP A 136 -6.38 -15.67 5.77
N GLY A 137 -6.13 -15.25 7.02
CA GLY A 137 -5.43 -16.06 8.02
C GLY A 137 -3.92 -16.16 7.83
N SER A 138 -3.33 -15.42 6.88
CA SER A 138 -1.87 -15.35 6.73
C SER A 138 -1.21 -14.87 8.01
N PRO A 139 0.03 -15.33 8.31
CA PRO A 139 0.77 -14.84 9.47
C PRO A 139 1.16 -13.36 9.29
N VAL A 140 1.13 -12.61 10.39
CA VAL A 140 1.54 -11.20 10.41
C VAL A 140 3.05 -11.12 10.53
N VAL A 141 3.74 -11.11 9.39
CA VAL A 141 5.21 -11.02 9.31
C VAL A 141 5.73 -9.68 8.79
N PHE A 142 4.83 -8.80 8.36
CA PHE A 142 5.15 -7.53 7.74
C PHE A 142 4.10 -6.48 8.07
N THR A 143 4.54 -5.27 8.37
CA THR A 143 3.67 -4.09 8.46
C THR A 143 4.36 -2.87 7.85
N ASN A 144 3.58 -1.95 7.28
CA ASN A 144 4.10 -0.72 6.68
C ASN A 144 3.31 0.52 7.12
N TYR A 145 3.04 0.62 8.43
CA TYR A 145 2.36 1.79 8.98
C TYR A 145 3.16 3.06 8.75
N ARG A 146 2.45 4.10 8.32
CA ARG A 146 2.99 5.45 8.24
C ARG A 146 3.44 5.89 9.64
N ARG A 147 4.43 6.77 9.71
CA ARG A 147 4.86 7.36 10.98
C ARG A 147 3.66 7.98 11.72
N GLY A 148 3.49 7.55 12.97
CA GLY A 148 2.38 7.95 13.84
C GLY A 148 1.11 7.12 13.67
N GLN A 149 1.19 5.97 13.01
CA GLN A 149 0.10 5.00 12.88
C GLN A 149 0.54 3.62 13.43
N PRO A 150 -0.39 2.76 13.86
CA PRO A 150 -1.81 3.08 14.07
C PRO A 150 -2.00 4.04 15.26
N ASP A 151 -2.94 4.97 15.18
CA ASP A 151 -3.24 5.93 16.27
C ASP A 151 -4.57 5.69 16.99
N GLY A 152 -5.40 4.79 16.47
CA GLY A 152 -6.72 4.48 17.02
C GLY A 152 -7.69 5.65 16.94
N CYS A 153 -7.42 6.66 16.12
CA CYS A 153 -8.21 7.88 16.08
C CYS A 153 -9.67 7.59 15.79
N CYS A 154 -10.51 8.48 16.30
CA CYS A 154 -11.82 8.75 15.74
C CYS A 154 -12.86 7.64 15.98
N GLY A 155 -12.55 6.68 16.87
CA GLY A 155 -13.45 5.62 17.30
C GLY A 155 -13.63 4.54 16.24
N GLY A 156 -13.17 3.32 16.53
CA GLY A 156 -13.38 2.18 15.63
C GLY A 156 -12.45 2.11 14.42
N ALA A 157 -11.27 2.73 14.49
CA ALA A 157 -10.17 2.51 13.55
C ALA A 157 -9.60 1.08 13.71
N GLY A 158 -10.27 0.13 13.07
CA GLY A 158 -9.95 -1.29 13.13
C GLY A 158 -9.53 -1.89 11.80
N CYS A 159 -9.57 -1.13 10.69
CA CYS A 159 -9.22 -1.63 9.36
C CYS A 159 -8.06 -0.82 8.79
N THR A 160 -7.30 -1.41 7.87
CA THR A 160 -6.10 -0.74 7.34
C THR A 160 -6.30 -0.19 5.94
N LEU A 161 -6.12 1.13 5.80
CA LEU A 161 -6.22 1.85 4.55
C LEU A 161 -4.81 2.23 4.06
N VAL A 162 -4.53 1.96 2.80
CA VAL A 162 -3.24 2.27 2.17
C VAL A 162 -3.34 3.55 1.36
N ASN A 163 -2.27 4.34 1.34
CA ASN A 163 -2.19 5.62 0.62
C ASN A 163 -3.28 6.62 1.03
N TYR A 164 -3.71 6.58 2.30
CA TYR A 164 -4.58 7.64 2.82
C TYR A 164 -3.84 8.98 2.76
N ARG A 165 -2.56 8.97 3.11
CA ARG A 165 -1.58 10.01 2.81
C ARG A 165 -0.46 9.43 1.95
N GLY A 166 0.05 10.23 1.01
CA GLY A 166 1.07 9.75 0.07
C GLY A 166 0.52 8.72 -0.92
N ASN A 167 1.42 7.98 -1.55
CA ASN A 167 1.13 7.04 -2.65
C ASN A 167 2.11 5.86 -2.70
N MET A 168 2.77 5.57 -1.57
CA MET A 168 3.94 4.69 -1.49
C MET A 168 3.70 3.39 -0.73
N GLY A 169 2.43 3.06 -0.55
CA GLY A 169 2.02 1.86 0.13
C GLY A 169 2.06 1.96 1.65
N GLU A 170 2.16 3.16 2.21
CA GLU A 170 2.11 3.38 3.66
C GLU A 170 0.68 3.23 4.20
N TRP A 171 0.56 2.74 5.43
CA TRP A 171 -0.71 2.35 6.03
C TRP A 171 -1.16 3.32 7.12
N ASP A 172 -2.46 3.54 7.18
CA ASP A 172 -3.17 4.22 8.26
C ASP A 172 -4.25 3.27 8.80
N ASP A 173 -4.50 3.30 10.11
CA ASP A 173 -5.70 2.65 10.65
C ASP A 173 -6.92 3.54 10.42
N ALA A 174 -8.04 2.91 10.09
CA ALA A 174 -9.19 3.60 9.53
C ALA A 174 -10.49 2.91 9.96
N GLY A 175 -11.54 3.72 10.13
CA GLY A 175 -12.88 3.24 10.43
C GLY A 175 -13.42 2.36 9.31
N CYS A 176 -13.74 1.11 9.60
CA CYS A 176 -14.11 0.08 8.61
C CYS A 176 -15.39 0.40 7.82
N HIS A 177 -16.29 1.20 8.38
CA HIS A 177 -17.60 1.54 7.79
C HIS A 177 -17.57 2.85 6.97
N ILE A 178 -16.45 3.58 6.99
CA ILE A 178 -16.32 4.92 6.40
C ILE A 178 -15.65 4.84 5.03
N ILE A 179 -16.14 5.67 4.10
CA ILE A 179 -15.46 5.94 2.82
C ILE A 179 -14.54 7.15 3.05
N TRP A 180 -13.25 6.89 3.25
CA TRP A 180 -12.25 7.93 3.57
C TRP A 180 -11.72 8.70 2.36
N ARG A 181 -11.80 8.11 1.16
CA ARG A 181 -11.32 8.70 -0.11
C ARG A 181 -12.30 8.39 -1.24
N ILE A 182 -12.26 9.22 -2.27
CA ILE A 182 -13.00 8.98 -3.51
C ILE A 182 -12.05 9.27 -4.68
N PRO A 183 -11.78 8.30 -5.57
CA PRO A 183 -12.14 6.87 -5.42
C PRO A 183 -11.32 6.18 -4.31
N THR A 184 -11.91 5.18 -3.65
CA THR A 184 -11.18 4.18 -2.82
C THR A 184 -11.35 2.80 -3.43
N TYR A 185 -10.22 2.15 -3.73
CA TYR A 185 -10.16 0.85 -4.38
C TYR A 185 -10.09 -0.29 -3.36
N VAL A 186 -10.19 -1.52 -3.86
CA VAL A 186 -9.78 -2.73 -3.15
C VAL A 186 -8.89 -3.58 -4.06
N VAL A 187 -7.86 -4.21 -3.49
CA VAL A 187 -7.11 -5.27 -4.17
C VAL A 187 -7.48 -6.60 -3.54
N CYS A 188 -8.04 -7.49 -4.37
CA CYS A 188 -8.42 -8.84 -3.99
C CYS A 188 -7.29 -9.81 -4.30
N LYS A 189 -7.06 -10.78 -3.42
CA LYS A 189 -6.04 -11.82 -3.55
C LYS A 189 -6.71 -13.20 -3.50
N ARG A 190 -6.28 -14.11 -4.37
CA ARG A 190 -6.70 -15.52 -4.33
C ARG A 190 -5.58 -16.45 -4.81
N PRO A 191 -5.56 -17.72 -4.38
CA PRO A 191 -4.59 -18.71 -4.87
C PRO A 191 -4.66 -18.87 -6.39
N LEU A 192 -3.50 -19.11 -7.02
CA LEU A 192 -3.41 -19.58 -8.39
C LEU A 192 -3.91 -21.04 -8.41
N SER A 193 -5.08 -21.26 -9.01
CA SER A 193 -5.69 -22.58 -9.22
C SER A 193 -4.97 -23.38 -10.30
#